data_AF-A0A437SWG1-F1
#
_entry.id   AF-A0A437SWG1-F1
#
_cell.length_a   1.000
_cell.length_b   1.000
_cell.length_c   1.000
_cell.angle_alpha   90.00
_cell.angle_beta   90.00
_cell.angle_gamma   90.00
#
_symmetry.space_group_name_H-M   'P 1'
#
loop_
_entity.id
_entity.type
_entity.pdbx_description
1 polymer ?
#
loop_
_entity_poly.entity_id
_entity_poly.type
_entity_poly.pdbx_seq_one_letter_code
_entity_poly.pdbx_strand_id
1 'polypeptide(L)'
;MKYQQIRDFFKEDYPRLYLLSGSEVATRIDLNDKSRIGYYKNVLAITWLTIHKLENTPRHPYQTIIIEHHINHITMKDIIREIGYCKNATNKKHNEALSSFAEIFKQEQIKNKVYPLLEFE
;
A
#
# COMPACT_ATOMS: atom_id res chain seq x y z
N MET A 1 2.79 -16.29 2.07
CA MET A 1 2.17 -14.97 2.23
C MET A 1 0.86 -14.95 1.46
N LYS A 2 -0.27 -14.76 2.14
CA LYS A 2 -1.57 -14.70 1.46
C LYS A 2 -1.78 -13.29 0.93
N TYR A 3 -1.44 -13.06 -0.36
CA TYR A 3 -1.70 -11.81 -1.10
C TYR A 3 -3.12 -11.25 -0.90
N GLN A 4 -4.06 -12.13 -0.54
CA GLN A 4 -5.44 -11.79 -0.23
C GLN A 4 -5.57 -10.77 0.92
N GLN A 5 -4.81 -10.87 2.01
CA GLN A 5 -4.96 -9.92 3.13
C GLN A 5 -4.54 -8.50 2.73
N ILE A 6 -3.51 -8.37 1.90
CA ILE A 6 -3.06 -7.06 1.42
C ILE A 6 -4.11 -6.48 0.45
N ARG A 7 -4.72 -7.34 -0.37
CA ARG A 7 -5.86 -6.93 -1.21
C ARG A 7 -7.06 -6.51 -0.36
N ASP A 8 -7.37 -7.25 0.69
CA ASP A 8 -8.48 -6.94 1.61
C ASP A 8 -8.20 -5.63 2.36
N PHE A 9 -6.95 -5.41 2.78
CA PHE A 9 -6.50 -4.13 3.34
C PHE A 9 -6.77 -2.98 2.38
N PHE A 10 -6.33 -3.07 1.12
CA PHE A 10 -6.56 -2.01 0.15
C PHE A 10 -8.03 -1.82 -0.22
N LYS A 11 -8.83 -2.88 -0.17
CA LYS A 11 -10.25 -2.86 -0.54
C LYS A 11 -11.12 -2.29 0.59
N GLU A 12 -10.87 -2.69 1.83
CA GLU A 12 -11.76 -2.44 2.96
C GLU A 12 -11.15 -1.48 3.99
N ASP A 13 -9.90 -1.69 4.38
CA ASP A 13 -9.26 -0.94 5.45
C ASP A 13 -8.71 0.41 4.98
N TYR A 14 -8.06 0.45 3.82
CA TYR A 14 -7.45 1.66 3.28
C TYR A 14 -8.47 2.79 3.04
N PRO A 15 -9.65 2.57 2.41
CA PRO A 15 -10.65 3.62 2.26
C PRO A 15 -11.15 4.14 3.62
N ARG A 16 -11.30 3.25 4.62
CA ARG A 16 -11.68 3.64 5.98
C ARG A 16 -10.57 4.45 6.66
N LEU A 17 -9.32 4.04 6.54
CA LEU A 17 -8.15 4.77 7.04
C LEU A 17 -8.06 6.15 6.42
N TYR A 18 -8.26 6.25 5.10
CA TYR A 18 -8.26 7.51 4.37
C TYR A 18 -9.38 8.45 4.81
N LEU A 19 -10.58 7.92 5.07
CA LEU A 19 -11.70 8.71 5.62
C LEU A 19 -11.43 9.16 7.06
N LEU A 20 -11.00 8.25 7.94
CA LEU A 20 -10.82 8.49 9.37
C LEU A 20 -9.63 9.41 9.69
N SER A 21 -8.64 9.48 8.80
CA SER A 21 -7.50 10.38 8.91
C SER A 21 -7.81 11.82 8.46
N GLY A 22 -8.99 12.06 7.89
CA GLY A 22 -9.37 13.36 7.34
C GLY A 22 -8.97 13.58 5.88
N SER A 23 -8.62 12.51 5.15
CA SER A 23 -8.31 12.51 3.71
C SER A 23 -7.09 13.36 3.29
N GLU A 24 -6.36 13.92 4.25
CA GLU A 24 -5.04 14.47 4.01
C GLU A 24 -4.03 13.32 4.02
N VAL A 25 -3.26 13.18 2.93
CA VAL A 25 -2.09 12.30 2.87
C VAL A 25 -1.05 12.87 3.83
N ALA A 26 -1.19 12.55 5.12
CA ALA A 26 -0.23 12.93 6.13
C ALA A 26 1.04 12.13 5.87
N THR A 27 2.06 12.77 5.29
CA THR A 27 3.40 12.16 5.12
C THR A 27 4.21 12.19 6.41
N ARG A 28 3.66 12.78 7.47
CA ARG A 28 4.33 12.95 8.76
C ARG A 28 3.72 12.04 9.82
N ILE A 29 4.57 11.23 10.43
CA ILE A 29 4.23 10.42 11.60
C ILE A 29 4.34 11.29 12.85
N ASP A 30 3.29 11.29 13.66
CA ASP A 30 3.28 11.94 14.98
C ASP A 30 3.01 10.91 16.07
N LEU A 31 4.07 10.55 16.80
CA LEU A 31 3.98 9.59 17.90
C LEU A 31 3.50 10.23 19.21
N ASN A 32 3.36 11.56 19.27
CA ASN A 32 2.84 12.25 20.45
C ASN A 32 1.31 12.21 20.49
N ASP A 33 0.67 12.15 19.32
CA ASP A 33 -0.78 11.94 19.21
C ASP A 33 -1.13 10.49 19.50
N LYS A 34 -1.46 10.22 20.77
CA LYS A 34 -1.90 8.89 21.25
C LYS A 34 -3.38 8.62 20.99
N SER A 35 -4.09 9.52 20.31
CA SER A 35 -5.50 9.29 19.97
C SER A 35 -5.64 8.18 18.93
N ARG A 36 -6.85 7.61 18.85
CA ARG A 36 -7.20 6.62 17.83
C ARG A 36 -7.06 7.20 16.41
N ILE A 37 -7.36 8.48 16.24
CA ILE A 37 -7.20 9.20 14.96
C ILE A 37 -5.71 9.36 14.64
N GLY A 38 -4.87 9.69 15.62
CA GLY A 38 -3.41 9.74 15.49
C GLY A 38 -2.83 8.41 15.02
N TYR A 39 -3.28 7.30 15.58
CA TYR A 39 -2.92 5.96 15.10
C TYR A 39 -3.28 5.76 13.61
N TYR A 40 -4.51 6.07 13.21
CA TYR A 40 -4.93 5.91 11.81
C TYR A 40 -4.15 6.81 10.84
N LYS A 41 -3.84 8.05 11.25
CA LYS A 41 -2.98 8.95 10.48
C LYS A 41 -1.58 8.37 10.31
N ASN A 42 -1.00 7.80 11.37
CA ASN A 42 0.31 7.17 11.34
C ASN A 42 0.34 5.92 10.45
N VAL A 43 -0.71 5.08 10.50
CA VAL A 43 -0.84 3.93 9.59
C VAL A 43 -0.95 4.39 8.14
N LEU A 44 -1.78 5.40 7.84
CA LEU A 44 -1.91 5.95 6.50
C LEU A 44 -0.58 6.55 6.00
N ALA A 45 0.14 7.27 6.86
CA ALA A 45 1.45 7.83 6.55
C ALA A 45 2.43 6.73 6.13
N ILE A 46 2.48 5.63 6.89
CA ILE A 46 3.31 4.48 6.56
C ILE A 46 2.88 3.84 5.24
N THR A 47 1.59 3.64 5.00
CA THR A 47 1.10 3.08 3.74
C THR A 47 1.61 3.89 2.55
N TRP A 48 1.55 5.22 2.62
CA TRP A 48 2.08 6.10 1.57
C TRP A 48 3.60 6.04 1.46
N LEU A 49 4.33 6.07 2.57
CA LEU A 49 5.79 5.92 2.57
C LEU A 49 6.22 4.59 1.93
N THR A 50 5.50 3.50 2.21
CA THR A 50 5.73 2.19 1.61
C THR A 50 5.47 2.22 0.11
N ILE A 51 4.34 2.79 -0.34
CA ILE A 51 4.02 2.91 -1.77
C ILE A 51 5.14 3.65 -2.51
N HIS A 52 5.62 4.77 -1.96
CA HIS A 52 6.71 5.55 -2.56
C HIS A 52 8.08 4.87 -2.52
N LYS A 53 8.25 3.81 -1.74
CA LYS A 53 9.47 2.99 -1.68
C LYS A 53 9.43 1.76 -2.58
N LEU A 54 8.27 1.42 -3.14
CA LEU A 54 8.16 0.33 -4.09
C LEU A 54 8.98 0.65 -5.34
N GLU A 55 9.60 -0.38 -5.92
CA GLU A 55 10.27 -0.23 -7.21
C GLU A 55 9.25 0.21 -8.28
N ASN A 56 9.68 1.11 -9.16
CA ASN A 56 8.86 1.56 -10.28
C ASN A 56 9.66 1.64 -11.58
N THR A 57 10.30 0.53 -11.93
CA THR A 57 11.02 0.40 -13.20
C THR A 57 10.13 -0.31 -14.23
N PRO A 58 10.43 -0.22 -15.55
CA PRO A 58 9.72 -1.02 -16.54
C PRO A 58 9.76 -2.52 -16.23
N ARG A 59 10.84 -3.00 -15.60
CA ARG A 59 10.98 -4.39 -15.17
C ARG A 59 10.14 -4.69 -13.93
N HIS A 60 10.01 -3.77 -12.99
CA HIS A 60 9.25 -3.93 -11.76
C HIS A 60 8.36 -2.70 -11.52
N PRO A 61 7.21 -2.59 -12.22
CA PRO A 61 6.31 -1.44 -12.13
C PRO A 61 5.39 -1.55 -10.89
N TYR A 62 5.97 -1.86 -9.73
CA TYR A 62 5.20 -2.24 -8.54
C TYR A 62 4.45 -1.05 -7.95
N GLN A 63 5.09 0.11 -7.86
CA GLN A 63 4.43 1.33 -7.41
C GLN A 63 3.24 1.68 -8.31
N THR A 64 3.43 1.71 -9.64
CA THR A 64 2.34 1.97 -10.60
C THR A 64 1.20 0.98 -10.42
N ILE A 65 1.49 -0.32 -10.31
CA ILE A 65 0.43 -1.32 -10.12
C ILE A 65 -0.36 -1.08 -8.83
N ILE A 66 0.30 -0.76 -7.70
CA ILE A 66 -0.40 -0.52 -6.43
C ILE A 66 -1.23 0.77 -6.51
N ILE A 67 -0.67 1.88 -6.99
CA ILE A 67 -1.38 3.15 -7.10
C ILE A 67 -2.58 3.02 -8.02
N GLU A 68 -2.36 2.58 -9.25
CA GLU A 68 -3.43 2.57 -10.25
C GLU A 68 -4.53 1.58 -9.89
N HIS A 69 -4.17 0.38 -9.44
CA HIS A 69 -5.18 -0.65 -9.19
C HIS A 69 -5.94 -0.43 -7.87
N HIS A 70 -5.22 -0.13 -6.79
CA HIS A 70 -5.79 -0.15 -5.44
C HIS A 70 -6.21 1.24 -4.94
N ILE A 71 -5.54 2.29 -5.41
CA ILE A 71 -5.83 3.67 -4.96
C ILE A 71 -6.77 4.36 -5.97
N ASN A 72 -6.44 4.30 -7.27
CA ASN A 72 -7.21 4.94 -8.34
C ASN A 72 -8.33 4.04 -8.89
N HIS A 73 -8.39 2.77 -8.46
CA HIS A 73 -9.38 1.78 -8.90
C HIS A 73 -9.41 1.55 -10.43
N ILE A 74 -8.27 1.73 -11.09
CA ILE A 74 -8.11 1.41 -12.51
C ILE A 74 -8.14 -0.10 -12.71
N THR A 75 -8.78 -0.52 -13.80
CA THR A 75 -8.89 -1.95 -14.10
C THR A 75 -7.53 -2.54 -14.45
N MET A 76 -7.28 -3.79 -14.05
CA MET A 76 -6.07 -4.50 -14.46
C MET A 76 -5.90 -4.59 -15.98
N LYS A 77 -7.00 -4.51 -16.74
CA LYS A 77 -6.96 -4.52 -18.21
C LYS A 77 -6.32 -3.25 -18.76
N ASP A 78 -6.58 -2.09 -18.15
CA ASP A 78 -5.99 -0.83 -18.58
C ASP A 78 -4.54 -0.74 -18.10
N ILE A 79 -4.25 -1.19 -16.88
CA ILE A 79 -2.87 -1.29 -16.36
C ILE A 79 -2.01 -2.19 -17.27
N ILE A 80 -2.55 -3.33 -17.74
CA ILE A 80 -1.88 -4.21 -18.72
C ILE A 80 -1.41 -3.43 -19.96
N ARG A 81 -2.23 -2.50 -20.45
CA ARG A 81 -1.91 -1.69 -21.63
C ARG A 81 -0.83 -0.66 -21.30
N GLU A 82 -0.89 -0.07 -20.11
CA GLU A 82 0.08 0.93 -19.64
C GLU A 82 1.48 0.32 -19.43
N ILE A 83 1.57 -0.81 -18.71
CA ILE A 83 2.86 -1.42 -18.38
C ILE A 83 3.41 -2.33 -19.49
N GLY A 84 2.64 -2.58 -20.55
CA GLY A 84 3.07 -3.32 -21.74
C GLY A 84 3.25 -4.84 -21.57
N TYR A 85 2.74 -5.43 -20.49
CA TYR A 85 2.85 -6.86 -20.21
C TYR A 85 1.57 -7.63 -20.55
N CYS A 86 1.70 -8.90 -20.93
CA CYS A 86 0.53 -9.77 -21.09
C CYS A 86 -0.19 -9.99 -19.74
N LYS A 87 -1.45 -10.46 -19.78
CA LYS A 87 -2.28 -10.67 -18.58
C LYS A 87 -1.59 -11.50 -17.50
N ASN A 88 -0.98 -12.62 -17.87
CA ASN A 88 -0.34 -13.53 -16.90
C ASN A 88 0.90 -12.91 -16.27
N ALA A 89 1.72 -12.23 -17.06
CA ALA A 89 2.90 -11.52 -16.56
C ALA A 89 2.51 -10.35 -15.64
N THR A 90 1.45 -9.61 -16.00
CA THR A 90 0.92 -8.53 -15.17
C THR A 90 0.38 -9.05 -13.84
N ASN A 91 -0.40 -10.13 -13.84
CA ASN A 91 -0.87 -10.77 -12.59
C ASN A 91 0.27 -11.24 -11.70
N LYS A 92 1.35 -11.78 -12.30
CA LYS A 92 2.55 -12.16 -11.54
C LYS A 92 3.19 -10.94 -10.89
N LYS A 93 3.36 -9.84 -11.64
CA LYS A 93 3.90 -8.58 -11.13
C LYS A 93 3.02 -7.94 -10.07
N HIS A 94 1.70 -8.07 -10.17
CA HIS A 94 0.78 -7.62 -9.12
C HIS A 94 1.00 -8.38 -7.82
N ASN A 95 1.13 -9.69 -7.87
CA ASN A 95 1.45 -10.48 -6.68
C ASN A 95 2.83 -10.11 -6.10
N GLU A 96 3.85 -9.95 -6.96
CA GLU A 96 5.18 -9.48 -6.53
C GLU A 96 5.10 -8.10 -5.86
N ALA A 97 4.36 -7.14 -6.44
CA ALA A 97 4.15 -5.81 -5.88
C ALA A 97 3.48 -5.86 -4.49
N LEU A 98 2.46 -6.72 -4.33
CA LEU A 98 1.83 -6.94 -3.04
C LEU A 98 2.82 -7.55 -2.04
N SER A 99 3.65 -8.50 -2.47
CA SER A 99 4.68 -9.06 -1.59
C SER A 99 5.68 -8.02 -1.11
N SER A 100 6.23 -7.23 -2.05
CA SER A 100 7.17 -6.15 -1.72
C SER A 100 6.52 -5.10 -0.84
N PHE A 101 5.23 -4.80 -1.05
CA PHE A 101 4.50 -3.87 -0.20
C PHE A 101 4.47 -4.35 1.25
N ALA A 102 4.05 -5.59 1.52
CA ALA A 102 3.97 -6.08 2.90
C ALA A 102 5.33 -6.13 3.60
N GLU A 103 6.39 -6.51 2.89
CA GLU A 103 7.75 -6.53 3.44
C GLU A 103 8.20 -5.12 3.85
N ILE A 104 8.12 -4.16 2.93
CA ILE A 104 8.53 -2.77 3.18
C ILE A 104 7.61 -2.13 4.23
N PHE A 105 6.31 -2.41 4.20
CA PHE A 105 5.35 -1.91 5.18
C PHE A 105 5.71 -2.32 6.60
N LYS A 106 6.00 -3.61 6.81
CA LYS A 106 6.45 -4.13 8.11
C LYS A 106 7.73 -3.44 8.58
N GLN A 107 8.70 -3.27 7.68
CA GLN A 107 9.95 -2.56 8.00
C GLN A 107 9.68 -1.10 8.41
N GLU A 108 8.80 -0.40 7.70
CA GLU A 108 8.45 0.98 8.00
C GLU A 108 7.65 1.11 9.31
N GLN A 109 6.76 0.17 9.64
CA GLN A 109 6.09 0.14 10.95
C GLN A 109 7.07 0.01 12.11
N ILE A 110 8.03 -0.91 12.00
CA ILE A 110 9.06 -1.12 13.03
C ILE A 110 9.96 0.11 13.14
N LYS A 111 10.47 0.61 12.01
CA LYS A 111 11.35 1.78 11.95
C LYS A 111 10.71 3.02 12.58
N ASN A 112 9.43 3.24 12.30
CA ASN A 112 8.68 4.42 12.76
C ASN A 112 7.91 4.19 14.07
N LYS A 113 8.04 3.00 14.68
CA LYS A 113 7.40 2.64 15.97
C LYS A 113 5.88 2.83 15.98
N VAL A 114 5.21 2.55 14.86
CA VAL A 114 3.75 2.63 14.77
C VAL A 114 3.16 1.30 15.21
N TYR A 115 2.59 1.29 16.42
CA TYR A 115 2.04 0.11 17.08
C TYR A 115 0.55 0.28 17.41
N PRO A 116 -0.24 -0.83 17.42
CA PRO A 116 0.17 -2.21 17.12
C PRO A 116 0.55 -2.41 15.64
N LEU A 117 1.42 -3.41 15.39
CA LEU A 117 1.80 -3.81 14.04
C LEU A 117 0.58 -4.37 13.30
N LEU A 118 0.44 -4.02 12.04
CA LEU A 118 -0.55 -4.64 11.16
C LEU A 118 0.17 -5.77 10.45
N GLU A 119 -0.29 -6.99 10.68
CA GLU A 119 0.36 -8.18 10.16
C GLU A 119 -0.44 -8.74 8.98
N PHE A 120 0.27 -9.00 7.88
CA PHE A 120 -0.25 -9.68 6.70
C PHE A 120 0.31 -11.11 6.69
N GLU A 121 -0.27 -12.03 7.47
CA GLU A 121 0.10 -13.48 7.54
C GLU A 121 -0.47 -14.35 6.38
#